data_AF-A0A8S3DFI4-F1
#
_entry.id   AF-A0A8S3DFI4-F1
#
_cell.length_a   1.000
_cell.length_b   1.000
_cell.length_c   1.000
_cell.angle_alpha   90.00
_cell.angle_beta   90.00
_cell.angle_gamma   90.00
#
_symmetry.space_group_name_H-M   'P 1'
#
loop_
_entity.id
_entity.type
_entity.pdbx_description
1 polymer ?
#
loop_
_entity_poly.entity_id
_entity_poly.type
_entity_poly.pdbx_seq_one_letter_code
_entity_poly.pdbx_strand_id
1 'polypeptide(L)' 'EVMIYISKKIPAQDGSRFLCFGRIFSGTVVSGTNVRVLGPDYRPGSTSDLQIKNITSVGVMVGDRCMPMNSVPAGNVVAL' A
#
# COMPACT_ATOMS: atom_id res chain seq x y z
N GLU A 1 -9.91 6.02 -8.81
CA GLU A 1 -9.65 5.93 -7.35
C GLU A 1 -9.22 4.51 -7.00
N VAL A 2 -8.42 4.34 -5.94
CA VAL A 2 -7.88 3.04 -5.52
C VAL A 2 -8.28 2.76 -4.07
N MET A 3 -8.64 1.52 -3.78
CA MET A 3 -8.96 1.06 -2.42
C MET A 3 -8.07 -0.11 -2.07
N ILE A 4 -7.23 0.09 -1.05
CA ILE A 4 -6.27 -0.89 -0.57
C ILE A 4 -6.49 -1.04 0.94
N TYR A 5 -6.57 -2.29 1.38
CA TYR A 5 -6.56 -2.60 2.81
C TYR A 5 -5.19 -3.13 3.22
N ILE A 6 -4.52 -2.45 4.13
CA ILE A 6 -3.23 -2.89 4.70
C ILE A 6 -3.52 -3.78 5.90
N SER A 7 -3.10 -5.04 5.84
CA SER A 7 -3.34 -6.02 6.90
C SER A 7 -2.18 -6.11 7.89
N LYS A 8 -0.93 -5.90 7.43
CA LYS A 8 0.25 -5.92 8.29
C LYS A 8 1.42 -5.14 7.70
N LYS A 9 2.32 -4.70 8.58
CA LYS A 9 3.64 -4.18 8.23
C LYS A 9 4.65 -5.32 8.32
N ILE A 10 5.42 -5.54 7.26
CA ILE A 10 6.45 -6.58 7.19
C ILE A 10 7.82 -5.88 7.17
N PRO A 11 8.78 -6.27 8.02
CA PRO A 11 10.12 -5.71 7.95
C PRO A 11 10.78 -6.09 6.61
N ALA A 12 11.42 -5.13 5.95
CA ALA A 12 12.24 -5.42 4.78
C ALA A 12 13.50 -6.22 5.18
N GLN A 13 14.08 -6.98 4.25
CA GLN A 13 15.27 -7.81 4.50
C GLN A 13 16.48 -7.01 5.02
N ASP A 14 16.59 -5.75 4.61
CA ASP A 14 17.66 -4.83 5.04
C ASP A 14 17.37 -4.17 6.41
N GLY A 15 16.19 -4.41 7.00
CA GLY A 15 15.76 -3.82 8.26
C GLY A 15 15.54 -2.30 8.23
N SER A 16 15.69 -1.65 7.07
CA SER A 16 15.66 -0.18 6.97
C SER A 16 14.25 0.39 7.05
N ARG A 17 13.25 -0.39 6.62
CA ARG A 17 11.87 0.04 6.46
C ARG A 17 10.87 -1.09 6.61
N PHE A 18 9.62 -0.71 6.76
CA PHE A 18 8.48 -1.64 6.71
C PHE A 18 7.79 -1.54 5.35
N LEU A 19 7.53 -2.71 4.76
CA LEU A 19 6.63 -2.85 3.64
C LEU A 19 5.20 -3.00 4.16
N CYS A 20 4.25 -2.32 3.53
CA CYS A 20 2.84 -2.43 3.86
C CYS A 20 2.22 -3.53 3.01
N PHE A 21 1.90 -4.67 3.63
CA PHE A 21 1.26 -5.79 2.96
C PHE A 21 -0.26 -5.67 3.04
N GLY A 22 -0.92 -5.82 1.90
CA GLY A 22 -2.35 -5.58 1.80
C GLY A 22 -2.98 -6.18 0.55
N ARG A 23 -4.27 -5.91 0.38
CA ARG A 23 -5.04 -6.32 -0.80
C ARG A 23 -5.70 -5.11 -1.46
N ILE A 24 -5.68 -5.11 -2.79
CA ILE A 24 -6.36 -4.10 -3.60
C ILE A 24 -7.79 -4.58 -3.85
N PHE A 25 -8.77 -3.82 -3.36
CA PHE A 25 -10.19 -4.09 -3.56
C PHE A 25 -10.78 -3.37 -4.77
N SER A 26 -10.24 -2.19 -5.12
CA SER A 26 -10.68 -1.42 -6.28
C SER A 26 -9.55 -0.60 -6.86
N GLY A 27 -9.59 -0.35 -8.17
CA GLY A 27 -8.58 0.40 -8.91
C GLY A 27 -7.31 -0.38 -9.24
N THR A 28 -6.30 0.34 -9.72
CA THR A 28 -4.97 -0.21 -10.02
C THR A 28 -3.94 0.67 -9.33
N VAL A 29 -3.01 0.06 -8.59
CA VAL A 29 -1.90 0.75 -7.95
C VAL A 29 -0.74 0.88 -8.92
N VAL A 30 -0.17 2.08 -9.00
CA VAL A 30 1.01 2.40 -9.81
C VAL A 30 2.00 3.19 -8.95
N SER A 31 3.29 2.95 -9.13
CA SER A 31 4.35 3.74 -8.47
C SER A 31 4.26 5.23 -8.84
N GLY A 32 4.68 6.10 -7.94
CA GLY A 32 4.58 7.56 -8.08
C GLY A 32 3.18 8.13 -7.84
N THR A 33 2.17 7.30 -7.55
CA THR A 33 0.81 7.78 -7.28
C THR A 33 0.69 8.31 -5.85
N ASN A 34 0.11 9.50 -5.70
CA ASN A 34 -0.28 10.03 -4.39
C ASN A 34 -1.58 9.37 -3.92
N VAL A 35 -1.56 8.82 -2.71
CA VAL A 35 -2.70 8.16 -2.08
C VAL A 35 -3.01 8.78 -0.73
N ARG A 36 -4.28 8.66 -0.34
CA ARG A 36 -4.76 9.05 0.98
C ARG A 36 -4.68 7.83 1.90
N VAL A 37 -3.78 7.88 2.86
CA VAL A 37 -3.67 6.89 3.94
C VAL A 37 -4.67 7.29 5.02
N LEU A 38 -5.63 6.40 5.24
CA LEU A 38 -6.69 6.58 6.23
C LEU A 38 -6.27 5.80 7.49
N GLY A 39 -6.06 6.52 8.58
CA GLY A 39 -5.77 5.94 9.88
C GLY A 39 -7.00 5.28 10.52
N PRO A 40 -6.82 4.63 11.68
CA PRO A 40 -7.88 3.88 12.35
C PRO A 40 -9.06 4.77 12.79
N ASP A 41 -8.81 6.02 13.17
CA ASP A 41 -9.84 6.96 13.62
C ASP A 41 -10.35 7.90 12.51
N TYR A 42 -10.01 7.60 11.25
CA TYR A 42 -10.47 8.40 10.11
C TYR A 42 -11.99 8.35 9.97
N ARG A 43 -12.60 9.53 9.77
CA ARG A 43 -14.03 9.67 9.43
C ARG A 43 -14.19 10.43 8.12
N PRO A 44 -15.11 10.01 7.23
CA PRO A 44 -15.43 10.75 6.01
C PRO A 44 -15.80 12.21 6.33
N GLY A 45 -15.21 13.14 5.59
CA GLY A 45 -15.38 14.59 5.81
C GLY A 45 -14.43 15.22 6.84
N SER A 46 -13.71 14.40 7.63
CA SER A 46 -12.64 14.89 8.51
C SER A 46 -11.28 14.84 7.82
N THR A 47 -10.34 15.65 8.31
CA THR A 47 -8.90 15.55 8.00
C THR A 47 -8.11 14.90 9.14
N SER A 48 -8.76 14.54 10.25
CA SER A 48 -8.13 13.76 11.33
C SER A 48 -7.71 12.40 10.81
N ASP A 49 -6.50 11.96 11.16
CA ASP A 49 -5.95 10.67 10.74
C ASP A 49 -5.90 10.45 9.22
N LEU A 50 -5.84 11.54 8.46
CA LEU A 50 -5.67 11.51 7.02
C LEU A 50 -4.28 12.02 6.65
N GLN A 51 -3.51 11.18 5.95
CA GLN A 51 -2.22 11.58 5.39
C GLN A 51 -2.19 11.35 3.89
N ILE A 52 -1.63 12.30 3.15
CA ILE A 52 -1.34 12.11 1.73
C ILE A 52 0.11 11.64 1.61
N LYS A 53 0.32 10.46 1.03
CA LYS A 53 1.64 9.86 0.86
C LYS A 53 1.81 9.39 -0.58
N ASN A 54 3.04 9.48 -1.08
CA ASN A 54 3.40 8.97 -2.39
C ASN A 54 3.80 7.49 -2.28
N ILE A 55 3.28 6.65 -3.17
CA ILE A 55 3.73 5.26 -3.29
C ILE A 55 5.03 5.24 -4.09
N THR A 56 6.14 4.93 -3.43
CA THR A 56 7.48 4.93 -4.07
C THR A 56 7.72 3.68 -4.91
N SER A 57 7.32 2.51 -4.41
CA SER A 57 7.47 1.23 -5.08
C SER A 57 6.24 0.37 -4.87
N VAL A 58 5.92 -0.45 -5.87
CA VAL A 58 4.82 -1.42 -5.82
C VAL A 58 5.43 -2.78 -6.09
N GLY A 59 5.03 -3.79 -5.34
CA GLY A 59 5.50 -5.14 -5.56
C GLY A 59 4.54 -6.21 -5.07
N VAL A 60 4.86 -7.45 -5.39
CA VAL A 60 4.16 -8.64 -4.90
C VAL A 60 5.13 -9.42 -4.03
N MET A 61 4.67 -9.84 -2.85
CA MET A 61 5.46 -10.70 -1.97
C MET A 61 5.41 -12.13 -2.48
N VAL A 62 6.59 -12.70 -2.78
CA VAL A 62 6.77 -14.10 -3.14
C VAL A 62 7.69 -14.72 -2.09
N GLY A 63 7.10 -15.41 -1.12
CA GLY A 63 7.83 -15.88 0.06
C GLY A 63 8.34 -14.71 0.90
N ASP A 64 9.66 -14.62 1.07
CA ASP A 64 10.37 -13.57 1.81
C ASP A 64 10.84 -12.40 0.93
N ARG A 65 10.66 -12.49 -0.40
CA ARG A 65 11.14 -11.48 -1.36
C ARG A 65 9.99 -10.62 -1.88
N CYS A 66 10.25 -9.32 -2.02
CA CYS A 66 9.36 -8.41 -2.73
C CYS A 66 9.78 -8.34 -4.20
N MET A 67 8.92 -8.82 -5.10
CA MET A 67 9.12 -8.70 -6.54
C MET A 67 8.56 -7.36 -7.02
N PRO A 68 9.39 -6.43 -7.54
CA PRO A 68 8.92 -5.12 -7.98
C PRO A 68 8.02 -5.26 -9.22
N MET A 69 6.97 -4.44 -9.27
CA MET A 69 5.98 -4.40 -10.35
C MET A 69 5.73 -2.95 -10.77
N ASN A 70 5.42 -2.74 -12.05
CA ASN A 70 5.04 -1.43 -12.56
C ASN A 70 3.64 -1.02 -12.08
N SER A 71 2.70 -1.97 -12.07
CA SER A 71 1.32 -1.75 -11.64
C SER A 71 0.68 -3.05 -11.18
N VAL A 72 -0.24 -2.97 -10.22
CA VAL A 72 -1.00 -4.13 -9.72
C VAL A 72 -2.51 -3.80 -9.70
N PRO A 73 -3.37 -4.56 -10.40
CA PRO A 73 -4.80 -4.30 -10.44
C PRO A 73 -5.54 -4.90 -9.24
N ALA A 74 -6.79 -4.46 -9.04
CA ALA A 74 -7.71 -4.98 -8.03
C ALA A 74 -7.85 -6.51 -8.07
N GLY A 75 -8.11 -7.10 -6.91
CA GLY A 75 -8.18 -8.54 -6.69
C GLY A 75 -6.87 -9.15 -6.22
N ASN A 76 -5.73 -8.48 -6.45
CA ASN A 76 -4.41 -8.97 -6.06
C ASN A 76 -3.98 -8.49 -4.67
N VAL A 77 -3.05 -9.25 -4.10
CA VAL A 77 -2.30 -8.89 -2.90
C VAL A 77 -1.05 -8.11 -3.33
N VAL A 78 -0.67 -7.12 -2.53
CA VAL A 78 0.40 -6.17 -2.85
C VAL A 78 1.25 -5.88 -1.61
N ALA A 79 2.52 -5.54 -1.84
CA ALA A 79 3.40 -4.88 -0.88
C ALA A 79 3.79 -3.50 -1.41
N LEU A 80 3.64 -2.49 -0.55
CA LEU A 80 3.94 -1.08 -0.82
C LEU A 80 5.07 -0.57 0.07
#